data_AF-A0A957P1J6-F1
#
_entry.id   AF-A0A957P1J6-F1
#
_cell.length_a   1.000
_cell.length_b   1.000
_cell.length_c   1.000
_cell.angle_alpha   90.00
_cell.angle_beta   90.00
_cell.angle_gamma   90.00
#
_symmetry.space_group_name_H-M   'P 1'
#
loop_
_entity.id
_entity.type
_entity.pdbx_description
1 polymer ?
#
loop_
_entity_poly.entity_id
_entity_poly.type
_entity_poly.pdbx_seq_one_letter_code
_entity_poly.pdbx_strand_id
1 'polypeptide(L)'
;LTAQVDPFYPELEDEDMESALALVHSRFSTNTFPSWERAHPYRYIIHNGEINTLRGNENWMTARQSTLVSPLWGDDIDKVMPIIDPEGSDSAKFDNCLEFLHLSGRSLAHAILMMIPEPWSNHKTMGDDRKAFYEYHATQMEPWDGPASIAFTDGTTVGAILDRNGLRPSRYYVTKDDKVIMASEVGVLDIPPENVLYKSRLEPGRMFLVDTKEGRIIADEEFKQSLVNQHPYREWLDTYLVDLNDLPDGQAPAEPDHDTVMQRQQAFGYTFETLRFLVAPMAQNGIEALGAMGDDTPVAVLSDKSQLLYNYFRQLFAQVTNPPLDAIREELVTATEVYLGTEQNLLADEPEACHQIKIKLPLLTNEQLAKLRNIEWPGFKAMELPMLFKIKEGAAGLEKALENLFATAKQAMADGYNIFILSDRGIDSEHAPIPALLATGGLHHFLIREQLRTQAALIVETGEAREV
;
A
#
# COMPACT_ATOMS: atom_id res chain seq x y z
N LEU A 1 0.16 35.84 7.45
CA LEU A 1 1.01 35.07 6.52
C LEU A 1 0.31 34.90 5.18
N THR A 2 -0.93 34.40 5.12
CA THR A 2 -1.72 34.34 3.86
C THR A 2 -2.02 35.71 3.24
N ALA A 3 -2.23 36.76 4.05
CA ALA A 3 -2.44 38.13 3.57
C ALA A 3 -1.22 38.77 2.86
N GLN A 4 -0.13 38.02 2.66
CA GLN A 4 1.05 38.48 1.91
C GLN A 4 1.11 37.93 0.48
N VAL A 5 0.16 37.08 0.08
CA VAL A 5 0.13 36.52 -1.28
C VAL A 5 -0.08 37.63 -2.31
N ASP A 6 -1.13 38.44 -2.12
CA ASP A 6 -1.48 39.56 -3.01
C ASP A 6 -0.32 40.57 -3.20
N PRO A 7 0.31 41.11 -2.13
CA PRO A 7 1.43 42.05 -2.32
C PRO A 7 2.71 41.40 -2.86
N PHE A 8 2.84 40.07 -2.81
CA PHE A 8 3.99 39.35 -3.36
C PHE A 8 3.80 39.01 -4.85
N TYR A 9 2.56 38.69 -5.25
CA TYR A 9 2.14 38.43 -6.63
C TYR A 9 1.08 39.47 -7.05
N PRO A 10 1.49 40.71 -7.39
CA PRO A 10 0.55 41.79 -7.71
C PRO A 10 -0.32 41.48 -8.93
N GLU A 11 0.07 40.52 -9.77
CA GLU A 11 -0.73 40.04 -10.90
C GLU A 11 -2.07 39.42 -10.46
N LEU A 12 -2.20 38.97 -9.21
CA LEU A 12 -3.45 38.44 -8.66
C LEU A 12 -4.48 39.53 -8.34
N GLU A 13 -4.04 40.79 -8.23
CA GLU A 13 -4.93 41.94 -8.02
C GLU A 13 -5.39 42.57 -9.34
N ASP A 14 -4.87 42.11 -10.48
CA ASP A 14 -5.26 42.61 -11.80
C ASP A 14 -6.69 42.18 -12.15
N GLU A 15 -7.52 43.11 -12.62
CA GLU A 15 -8.92 42.83 -13.00
C GLU A 15 -9.00 41.89 -14.22
N ASP A 16 -7.97 41.84 -15.06
CA ASP A 16 -7.87 40.91 -16.19
C ASP A 16 -7.57 39.45 -15.73
N MET A 17 -7.20 39.25 -14.46
CA MET A 17 -6.95 37.92 -13.87
C MET A 17 -8.27 37.21 -13.51
N GLU A 18 -9.00 36.77 -14.54
CA GLU A 18 -10.25 36.02 -14.39
C GLU A 18 -10.01 34.50 -14.44
N SER A 19 -10.72 33.75 -13.58
CA SER A 19 -10.70 32.29 -13.60
C SER A 19 -12.04 31.68 -13.20
N ALA A 20 -12.41 30.57 -13.84
CA ALA A 20 -13.56 29.75 -13.47
C ALA A 20 -13.29 28.86 -12.25
N LEU A 21 -12.03 28.63 -11.90
CA LEU A 21 -11.61 27.75 -10.80
C LEU A 21 -10.40 28.33 -10.04
N ALA A 22 -10.33 28.03 -8.75
CA ALA A 22 -9.18 28.39 -7.93
C ALA A 22 -8.96 27.34 -6.84
N LEU A 23 -7.70 26.93 -6.67
CA LEU A 23 -7.26 26.09 -5.56
C LEU A 23 -6.26 26.89 -4.72
N VAL A 24 -6.57 27.07 -3.44
CA VAL A 24 -5.73 27.83 -2.52
C VAL A 24 -5.39 26.95 -1.32
N HIS A 25 -4.13 26.98 -0.89
CA HIS A 25 -3.67 26.17 0.21
C HIS A 25 -2.71 26.94 1.13
N SER A 26 -2.89 26.74 2.43
CA SER A 26 -1.96 27.24 3.46
C SER A 26 -1.40 26.05 4.22
N ARG A 27 -0.10 25.79 4.05
CA ARG A 27 0.59 24.64 4.64
C ARG A 27 1.10 24.95 6.05
N PHE A 28 0.95 23.99 6.96
CA PHE A 28 1.65 24.00 8.25
C PHE A 28 2.79 22.98 8.21
N SER A 29 4.02 23.41 8.49
CA SER A 29 5.20 22.53 8.47
C SER A 29 5.71 22.27 9.88
N THR A 30 6.25 21.07 10.10
CA THR A 30 7.05 20.73 11.29
C THR A 30 8.47 21.32 11.26
N ASN A 31 8.84 22.04 10.20
CA ASN A 31 10.17 22.61 9.98
C ASN A 31 10.12 24.13 10.16
N THR A 32 11.20 24.69 10.70
CA THR A 32 11.37 26.15 10.83
C THR A 32 11.98 26.79 9.59
N PHE A 33 12.55 26.01 8.67
CA PHE A 33 13.13 26.50 7.42
C PHE A 33 12.11 26.45 6.28
N PRO A 34 11.82 27.58 5.61
CA PRO A 34 10.92 27.59 4.47
C PRO A 34 11.57 26.91 3.26
N SER A 35 10.75 26.22 2.47
CA SER A 35 11.14 25.63 1.18
C SER A 35 10.06 25.99 0.18
N TRP A 36 10.43 26.77 -0.85
CA TRP A 36 9.50 27.23 -1.88
C TRP A 36 8.88 26.06 -2.64
N GLU A 37 9.69 25.06 -2.99
CA GLU A 37 9.27 23.86 -3.73
C GLU A 37 8.27 22.97 -2.97
N ARG A 38 8.08 23.20 -1.66
CA ARG A 38 7.13 22.46 -0.82
C ARG A 38 5.84 23.24 -0.53
N ALA A 39 5.71 24.42 -1.12
CA ALA A 39 4.46 25.16 -1.09
C ALA A 39 3.46 24.50 -2.05
N HIS A 40 2.21 24.41 -1.61
CA HIS A 40 1.09 24.06 -2.47
C HIS A 40 0.55 25.31 -3.17
N PRO A 41 -0.28 25.17 -4.23
CA PRO A 41 -0.68 23.92 -4.89
C PRO A 41 0.47 23.18 -5.59
N TYR A 42 0.36 21.85 -5.69
CA TYR A 42 1.13 21.10 -6.67
C TYR A 42 0.42 21.13 -8.03
N ARG A 43 0.85 20.34 -9.01
CA ARG A 43 0.41 20.48 -10.41
C ARG A 43 -1.06 20.16 -10.57
N TYR A 44 -1.52 19.10 -9.90
CA TYR A 44 -2.90 18.66 -9.95
C TYR A 44 -3.62 18.78 -8.61
N ILE A 45 -2.89 18.86 -7.47
CA ILE A 45 -3.53 18.77 -6.14
C ILE A 45 -3.19 19.89 -5.15
N ILE A 46 -4.14 20.12 -4.24
CA ILE A 46 -3.89 20.59 -2.87
C ILE A 46 -4.22 19.46 -1.90
N HIS A 47 -3.40 19.29 -0.85
CA HIS A 47 -3.56 18.21 0.13
C HIS A 47 -3.48 18.76 1.55
N ASN A 48 -4.57 18.61 2.31
CA ASN A 48 -4.58 18.80 3.75
C ASN A 48 -4.54 17.44 4.41
N GLY A 49 -3.40 17.06 4.99
CA GLY A 49 -3.23 15.71 5.49
C GLY A 49 -1.78 15.27 5.58
N GLU A 50 -1.59 13.96 5.76
CA GLU A 50 -0.30 13.29 5.76
C GLU A 50 -0.46 11.86 5.25
N ILE A 51 0.33 11.46 4.26
CA ILE A 51 0.31 10.08 3.73
C ILE A 51 1.20 9.19 4.61
N ASN A 52 0.62 8.26 5.36
CA ASN A 52 1.33 7.43 6.33
C ASN A 52 1.91 6.14 5.72
N THR A 53 1.48 5.74 4.52
CA THR A 53 2.00 4.59 3.76
C THR A 53 3.13 4.93 2.79
N LEU A 54 3.60 6.19 2.80
CA LEU A 54 4.44 6.78 1.76
C LEU A 54 5.63 5.93 1.32
N ARG A 55 6.41 5.38 2.26
CA ARG A 55 7.60 4.57 1.94
C ARG A 55 7.24 3.30 1.17
N GLY A 56 6.10 2.68 1.50
CA GLY A 56 5.59 1.53 0.76
C GLY A 56 5.20 1.94 -0.65
N ASN A 57 4.43 3.03 -0.78
CA ASN A 57 3.96 3.50 -2.08
C ASN A 57 5.09 3.91 -3.02
N GLU A 58 6.10 4.62 -2.51
CA GLU A 58 7.30 5.00 -3.27
C GLU A 58 8.07 3.78 -3.77
N ASN A 59 8.30 2.79 -2.91
CA ASN A 59 9.02 1.57 -3.28
C ASN A 59 8.26 0.74 -4.32
N TRP A 60 6.94 0.64 -4.19
CA TRP A 60 6.11 -0.10 -5.15
C TRP A 60 6.03 0.62 -6.50
N MET A 61 5.86 1.94 -6.52
CA MET A 61 5.95 2.70 -7.77
C MET A 61 7.32 2.56 -8.43
N THR A 62 8.41 2.60 -7.66
CA THR A 62 9.77 2.36 -8.16
C THR A 62 9.90 0.96 -8.78
N ALA A 63 9.35 -0.07 -8.12
CA ALA A 63 9.39 -1.44 -8.62
C ALA A 63 8.57 -1.63 -9.92
N ARG A 64 7.46 -0.89 -10.07
CA ARG A 64 6.59 -0.97 -11.26
C ARG A 64 7.20 -0.34 -12.50
N GLN A 65 8.14 0.61 -12.37
CA GLN A 65 8.74 1.31 -13.51
C GLN A 65 9.26 0.36 -14.61
N SER A 66 9.69 -0.85 -14.27
CA SER A 66 10.22 -1.82 -15.24
C SER A 66 9.17 -2.55 -16.07
N THR A 67 7.90 -2.53 -15.66
CA THR A 67 6.80 -3.18 -16.38
C THR A 67 5.89 -2.19 -17.11
N LEU A 68 6.15 -0.88 -16.97
CA LEU A 68 5.30 0.15 -17.55
C LEU A 68 5.47 0.21 -19.06
N VAL A 69 4.35 0.12 -19.75
CA VAL A 69 4.25 0.33 -21.20
C VAL A 69 3.08 1.27 -21.44
N SER A 70 3.30 2.35 -22.19
CA SER A 70 2.24 3.30 -22.53
C SER A 70 2.30 3.69 -23.99
N PRO A 71 1.21 3.51 -24.75
CA PRO A 71 1.12 4.01 -26.11
C PRO A 71 1.24 5.54 -26.22
N LEU A 72 0.91 6.28 -25.16
CA LEU A 72 0.97 7.75 -25.14
C LEU A 72 2.40 8.27 -24.94
N TRP A 73 3.20 7.58 -24.11
CA TRP A 73 4.61 7.92 -23.91
C TRP A 73 5.52 7.33 -24.99
N GLY A 74 5.20 6.13 -25.50
CA GLY A 74 6.06 5.43 -26.46
C GLY A 74 7.49 5.28 -25.93
N ASP A 75 8.47 5.59 -26.77
CA ASP A 75 9.89 5.54 -26.42
C ASP A 75 10.32 6.63 -25.41
N ASP A 76 9.47 7.62 -25.15
CA ASP A 76 9.76 8.72 -24.23
C ASP A 76 9.44 8.39 -22.77
N ILE A 77 8.93 7.18 -22.47
CA ILE A 77 8.61 6.75 -21.11
C ILE A 77 9.83 6.79 -20.17
N ASP A 78 11.03 6.56 -20.70
CA ASP A 78 12.26 6.65 -19.92
C ASP A 78 12.59 8.09 -19.47
N LYS A 79 12.08 9.11 -20.17
CA LYS A 79 12.33 10.53 -19.84
C LYS A 79 11.55 11.00 -18.61
N VAL A 80 10.47 10.30 -18.26
CA VAL A 80 9.63 10.63 -17.10
C VAL A 80 10.02 9.82 -15.85
N MET A 81 11.09 9.03 -15.93
CA MET A 81 11.63 8.28 -14.80
C MET A 81 12.73 9.07 -14.06
N PRO A 82 12.84 8.95 -12.72
CA PRO A 82 11.91 8.26 -11.84
C PRO A 82 10.58 9.01 -11.74
N ILE A 83 9.47 8.27 -11.63
CA ILE A 83 8.12 8.86 -11.54
C ILE A 83 7.99 9.68 -10.26
N ILE A 84 8.55 9.17 -9.16
CA ILE A 84 8.48 9.81 -7.84
C ILE A 84 9.79 10.56 -7.59
N ASP A 85 9.70 11.85 -7.27
CA ASP A 85 10.85 12.60 -6.76
C ASP A 85 11.14 12.21 -5.29
N PRO A 86 12.29 11.57 -4.99
CA PRO A 86 12.60 11.13 -3.63
C PRO A 86 12.77 12.31 -2.65
N GLU A 87 13.09 13.52 -3.11
CA GLU A 87 13.29 14.69 -2.25
C GLU A 87 11.99 15.47 -1.93
N GLY A 88 10.92 15.17 -2.69
CA GLY A 88 9.59 15.76 -2.57
C GLY A 88 8.90 15.46 -1.23
N SER A 89 7.93 16.30 -0.85
CA SER A 89 7.05 15.98 0.29
C SER A 89 6.14 14.79 -0.04
N ASP A 90 5.48 14.22 0.96
CA ASP A 90 4.43 13.21 0.79
C ASP A 90 3.38 13.61 -0.27
N SER A 91 2.86 14.83 -0.17
CA SER A 91 1.94 15.42 -1.15
C SER A 91 2.55 15.57 -2.55
N ALA A 92 3.83 15.93 -2.66
CA ALA A 92 4.49 16.05 -3.97
C ALA A 92 4.59 14.69 -4.65
N LYS A 93 4.99 13.67 -3.88
CA LYS A 93 5.10 12.29 -4.35
C LYS A 93 3.73 11.74 -4.78
N PHE A 94 2.67 12.06 -4.04
CA PHE A 94 1.30 11.75 -4.46
C PHE A 94 0.95 12.44 -5.77
N ASP A 95 1.23 13.74 -5.91
CA ASP A 95 0.96 14.51 -7.13
C ASP A 95 1.73 13.95 -8.33
N ASN A 96 2.99 13.54 -8.16
CA ASN A 96 3.78 12.92 -9.24
C ASN A 96 3.17 11.61 -9.73
N CYS A 97 2.75 10.73 -8.82
CA CYS A 97 2.06 9.49 -9.17
C CYS A 97 0.74 9.79 -9.90
N LEU A 98 -0.05 10.73 -9.38
CA LEU A 98 -1.34 11.10 -9.95
C LEU A 98 -1.19 11.71 -11.35
N GLU A 99 -0.26 12.66 -11.50
CA GLU A 99 0.10 13.28 -12.79
C GLU A 99 0.51 12.22 -13.79
N PHE A 100 1.38 11.29 -13.40
CA PHE A 100 1.83 10.21 -14.28
C PHE A 100 0.67 9.31 -14.73
N LEU A 101 -0.20 8.88 -13.81
CA LEU A 101 -1.37 8.05 -14.15
C LEU A 101 -2.34 8.80 -15.08
N HIS A 102 -2.57 10.09 -14.81
CA HIS A 102 -3.47 10.92 -15.60
C HIS A 102 -2.93 11.15 -17.02
N LEU A 103 -1.67 11.59 -17.15
CA LEU A 103 -1.02 11.82 -18.44
C LEU A 103 -0.80 10.50 -19.22
N SER A 104 -0.82 9.36 -18.53
CA SER A 104 -0.80 8.03 -19.15
C SER A 104 -2.17 7.56 -19.66
N GLY A 105 -3.24 8.37 -19.53
CA GLY A 105 -4.51 8.16 -20.22
C GLY A 105 -5.73 7.96 -19.31
N ARG A 106 -5.55 7.89 -17.99
CA ARG A 106 -6.69 7.79 -17.05
C ARG A 106 -7.30 9.17 -16.77
N SER A 107 -8.60 9.22 -16.53
CA SER A 107 -9.21 10.44 -16.01
C SER A 107 -8.68 10.71 -14.60
N LEU A 108 -8.63 11.98 -14.21
CA LEU A 108 -8.10 12.37 -12.90
C LEU A 108 -8.92 11.72 -11.75
N ALA A 109 -10.24 11.64 -11.93
CA ALA A 109 -11.13 10.95 -10.99
C ALA A 109 -10.84 9.44 -10.87
N HIS A 110 -10.56 8.76 -11.99
CA HIS A 110 -10.19 7.34 -11.98
C HIS A 110 -8.87 7.12 -11.25
N ALA A 111 -7.84 7.90 -11.58
CA ALA A 111 -6.54 7.80 -10.92
C ALA A 111 -6.63 8.07 -9.41
N ILE A 112 -7.43 9.06 -8.99
CA ILE A 112 -7.71 9.31 -7.57
C ILE A 112 -8.40 8.11 -6.91
N LEU A 113 -9.39 7.49 -7.55
CA LEU A 113 -10.08 6.32 -6.97
C LEU A 113 -9.19 5.08 -6.89
N MET A 114 -8.16 4.96 -7.73
CA MET A 114 -7.14 3.92 -7.61
C MET A 114 -6.23 4.18 -6.41
N MET A 115 -5.77 5.42 -6.24
CA MET A 115 -4.83 5.78 -5.18
C MET A 115 -5.52 5.89 -3.81
N ILE A 116 -6.75 6.38 -3.75
CA ILE A 116 -7.56 6.55 -2.53
C ILE A 116 -8.90 5.81 -2.73
N PRO A 117 -8.87 4.46 -2.71
CA PRO A 117 -10.07 3.67 -2.87
C PRO A 117 -10.96 3.78 -1.64
N GLU A 118 -12.26 3.58 -1.86
CA GLU A 118 -13.24 3.44 -0.79
C GLU A 118 -12.96 2.22 0.08
N PRO A 119 -13.41 2.19 1.35
CA PRO A 119 -13.41 0.96 2.13
C PRO A 119 -14.43 -0.03 1.54
N TRP A 120 -13.97 -0.90 0.63
CA TRP A 120 -14.83 -1.77 -0.19
C TRP A 120 -14.93 -3.22 0.33
N SER A 121 -13.84 -3.79 0.87
CA SER A 121 -13.77 -5.24 1.20
C SER A 121 -14.88 -5.67 2.17
N ASN A 122 -15.03 -4.97 3.28
CA ASN A 122 -16.02 -5.28 4.32
C ASN A 122 -17.37 -4.57 4.12
N HIS A 123 -17.57 -3.89 2.98
CA HIS A 123 -18.75 -3.06 2.74
C HIS A 123 -19.97 -3.89 2.30
N LYS A 124 -20.84 -4.22 3.25
CA LYS A 124 -21.97 -5.16 3.04
C LYS A 124 -23.00 -4.70 2.00
N THR A 125 -23.24 -3.40 1.86
CA THR A 125 -24.31 -2.86 1.00
C THR A 125 -23.81 -2.28 -0.34
N MET A 126 -22.51 -2.38 -0.64
CA MET A 126 -21.95 -1.89 -1.90
C MET A 126 -22.30 -2.88 -3.00
N GLY A 127 -22.74 -2.38 -4.15
CA GLY A 127 -23.09 -3.20 -5.31
C GLY A 127 -21.90 -4.00 -5.84
N ASP A 128 -22.18 -5.18 -6.39
CA ASP A 128 -21.14 -6.16 -6.76
C ASP A 128 -20.21 -5.67 -7.87
N ASP A 129 -20.72 -4.85 -8.81
CA ASP A 129 -19.91 -4.26 -9.88
C ASP A 129 -18.91 -3.23 -9.34
N ARG A 130 -19.34 -2.40 -8.37
CA ARG A 130 -18.46 -1.42 -7.72
C ARG A 130 -17.41 -2.10 -6.84
N LYS A 131 -17.78 -3.18 -6.15
CA LYS A 131 -16.81 -4.04 -5.46
C LYS A 131 -15.81 -4.65 -6.43
N ALA A 132 -16.28 -5.15 -7.58
CA ALA A 132 -15.42 -5.74 -8.60
C ALA A 132 -14.42 -4.72 -9.15
N PHE A 133 -14.86 -3.48 -9.40
CA PHE A 133 -13.98 -2.39 -9.79
C PHE A 133 -12.86 -2.19 -8.77
N TYR A 134 -13.17 -2.05 -7.47
CA TYR A 134 -12.14 -1.83 -6.47
C TYR A 134 -11.24 -3.04 -6.23
N GLU A 135 -11.81 -4.26 -6.25
CA GLU A 135 -11.04 -5.50 -6.10
C GLU A 135 -10.05 -5.70 -7.24
N TYR A 136 -10.45 -5.37 -8.48
CA TYR A 136 -9.56 -5.38 -9.64
C TYR A 136 -8.43 -4.36 -9.52
N HIS A 137 -8.68 -3.15 -9.05
CA HIS A 137 -7.62 -2.15 -8.89
C HIS A 137 -6.70 -2.47 -7.69
N ALA A 138 -7.22 -3.16 -6.66
CA ALA A 138 -6.42 -3.61 -5.52
C ALA A 138 -5.36 -4.66 -5.90
N THR A 139 -5.49 -5.38 -7.02
CA THR A 139 -4.44 -6.27 -7.55
C THR A 139 -3.29 -5.52 -8.23
N GLN A 140 -3.48 -4.24 -8.55
CA GLN A 140 -2.53 -3.43 -9.32
C GLN A 140 -1.84 -2.35 -8.49
N MET A 141 -2.57 -1.72 -7.56
CA MET A 141 -2.06 -0.60 -6.78
C MET A 141 -2.56 -0.68 -5.34
N GLU A 142 -1.63 -0.57 -4.41
CA GLU A 142 -1.91 -0.41 -3.01
C GLU A 142 -2.35 1.04 -2.69
N PRO A 143 -3.25 1.23 -1.71
CA PRO A 143 -3.73 2.56 -1.33
C PRO A 143 -2.60 3.49 -0.86
N TRP A 144 -2.75 4.77 -1.19
CA TRP A 144 -2.02 5.88 -0.58
C TRP A 144 -2.83 6.39 0.61
N ASP A 145 -2.56 5.81 1.78
CA ASP A 145 -3.38 5.97 2.97
C ASP A 145 -2.81 7.01 3.95
N GLY A 146 -3.65 7.44 4.88
CA GLY A 146 -3.39 8.49 5.85
C GLY A 146 -4.48 9.57 5.84
N PRO A 147 -4.56 10.42 6.87
CA PRO A 147 -5.52 11.51 6.89
C PRO A 147 -5.36 12.39 5.66
N ALA A 148 -6.40 12.55 4.85
CA ALA A 148 -6.31 13.32 3.62
C ALA A 148 -7.63 14.01 3.32
N SER A 149 -7.56 15.30 3.03
CA SER A 149 -8.53 16.02 2.22
C SER A 149 -7.79 16.58 1.03
N ILE A 150 -8.03 15.97 -0.13
CA ILE A 150 -7.37 16.32 -1.38
C ILE A 150 -8.39 16.98 -2.28
N ALA A 151 -8.08 18.18 -2.77
CA ALA A 151 -8.78 18.77 -3.89
C ALA A 151 -7.84 18.78 -5.10
N PHE A 152 -8.41 18.51 -6.27
CA PHE A 152 -7.64 18.28 -7.48
C PHE A 152 -8.32 18.91 -8.69
N THR A 153 -7.54 19.19 -9.74
CA THR A 153 -8.08 19.73 -11.00
C THR A 153 -7.19 19.41 -12.20
N ASP A 154 -7.80 19.20 -13.36
CA ASP A 154 -7.13 19.12 -14.66
C ASP A 154 -7.28 20.42 -15.49
N GLY A 155 -7.78 21.49 -14.86
CA GLY A 155 -8.09 22.77 -15.49
C GLY A 155 -9.48 22.87 -16.11
N THR A 156 -10.22 21.76 -16.27
CA THR A 156 -11.62 21.75 -16.72
C THR A 156 -12.55 21.25 -15.62
N THR A 157 -12.11 20.25 -14.88
CA THR A 157 -12.82 19.62 -13.78
C THR A 157 -12.13 19.98 -12.48
N VAL A 158 -12.90 20.27 -11.44
CA VAL A 158 -12.38 20.41 -10.08
C VAL A 158 -13.10 19.42 -9.17
N GLY A 159 -12.34 18.66 -8.40
CA GLY A 159 -12.88 17.64 -7.52
C GLY A 159 -12.23 17.66 -6.15
N ALA A 160 -12.83 16.92 -5.22
CA ALA A 160 -12.28 16.68 -3.91
C ALA A 160 -12.67 15.31 -3.38
N ILE A 161 -11.75 14.68 -2.64
CA ILE A 161 -11.95 13.41 -1.97
C ILE A 161 -11.39 13.48 -0.55
N LEU A 162 -11.98 12.69 0.35
CA LEU A 162 -11.39 12.40 1.66
C LEU A 162 -10.71 11.03 1.64
N ASP A 163 -9.77 10.84 2.55
CA ASP A 163 -9.30 9.50 2.90
C ASP A 163 -10.48 8.59 3.30
N ARG A 164 -10.22 7.28 3.27
CA ARG A 164 -11.22 6.23 3.57
C ARG A 164 -11.94 6.40 4.91
N ASN A 165 -11.32 7.08 5.87
CA ASN A 165 -11.84 7.28 7.22
C ASN A 165 -12.44 8.69 7.41
N GLY A 166 -12.21 9.60 6.47
CA GLY A 166 -12.61 11.01 6.55
C GLY A 166 -12.01 11.73 7.74
N LEU A 167 -10.70 11.56 7.96
CA LEU A 167 -9.98 12.10 9.12
C LEU A 167 -9.75 13.61 9.02
N ARG A 168 -10.02 14.22 7.86
CA ARG A 168 -9.90 15.66 7.61
C ARG A 168 -11.26 16.28 7.26
N PRO A 169 -11.57 17.48 7.79
CA PRO A 169 -12.82 18.14 7.48
C PRO A 169 -12.77 18.75 6.06
N SER A 170 -13.86 18.59 5.31
CA SER A 170 -14.10 19.34 4.08
C SER A 170 -15.59 19.68 3.96
N ARG A 171 -15.89 20.96 3.77
CA ARG A 171 -17.24 21.51 3.72
C ARG A 171 -17.39 22.40 2.51
N TYR A 172 -18.58 22.40 1.92
CA TYR A 172 -18.84 23.22 0.76
C TYR A 172 -20.21 23.90 0.78
N TYR A 173 -20.26 25.04 0.10
CA TYR A 173 -21.41 25.89 -0.10
C TYR A 173 -21.70 25.94 -1.59
N VAL A 174 -22.98 25.84 -1.94
CA VAL A 174 -23.46 26.16 -3.28
C VAL A 174 -24.34 27.38 -3.15
N THR A 175 -24.04 28.41 -3.92
CA THR A 175 -24.79 29.67 -3.91
C THR A 175 -25.83 29.71 -5.03
N LYS A 176 -26.72 30.71 -5.01
CA LYS A 176 -27.76 30.90 -6.02
C LYS A 176 -27.23 31.57 -7.29
N ASP A 177 -26.03 32.14 -7.23
CA ASP A 177 -25.25 32.65 -8.36
C ASP A 177 -24.22 31.63 -8.87
N ASP A 178 -24.52 30.34 -8.73
CA ASP A 178 -23.78 29.20 -9.28
C ASP A 178 -22.30 29.08 -8.86
N LYS A 179 -21.93 29.61 -7.68
CA LYS A 179 -20.60 29.41 -7.10
C LYS A 179 -20.58 28.20 -6.20
N VAL A 180 -19.48 27.44 -6.32
CA VAL A 180 -19.14 26.35 -5.41
C VAL A 180 -17.92 26.76 -4.60
N ILE A 181 -18.06 26.79 -3.28
CA ILE A 181 -16.99 27.21 -2.37
C ILE A 181 -16.74 26.07 -1.40
N MET A 182 -15.56 25.45 -1.50
CA MET A 182 -15.13 24.36 -0.62
C MET A 182 -13.94 24.80 0.24
N ALA A 183 -13.98 24.43 1.52
CA ALA A 183 -12.91 24.72 2.47
C ALA A 183 -12.87 23.70 3.61
N SER A 184 -11.74 23.65 4.32
CA SER A 184 -11.59 22.84 5.54
C SER A 184 -12.52 23.31 6.68
N GLU A 185 -12.91 24.58 6.66
CA GLU A 185 -13.73 25.22 7.70
C GLU A 185 -14.91 25.99 7.11
N VAL A 186 -15.90 26.29 7.97
CA VAL A 186 -17.04 27.16 7.63
C VAL A 186 -16.69 28.63 7.85
N GLY A 187 -17.22 29.52 7.02
CA GLY A 187 -17.06 30.97 7.21
C GLY A 187 -15.72 31.55 6.76
N VAL A 188 -15.01 30.86 5.87
CA VAL A 188 -13.77 31.36 5.25
C VAL A 188 -13.99 32.56 4.31
N LEU A 189 -15.20 32.70 3.77
CA LEU A 189 -15.63 33.82 2.94
C LEU A 189 -16.95 34.39 3.51
N ASP A 190 -17.12 35.71 3.38
CA ASP A 190 -18.35 36.40 3.77
C ASP A 190 -19.42 36.24 2.68
N ILE A 191 -20.27 35.22 2.84
CA ILE A 191 -21.34 34.89 1.90
C ILE A 191 -22.68 35.24 2.54
N PRO A 192 -23.49 36.14 1.94
CA PRO A 192 -24.82 36.47 2.44
C PRO A 192 -25.69 35.21 2.59
N PRO A 193 -26.31 34.96 3.77
CA PRO A 193 -27.12 33.76 4.01
C PRO A 193 -28.24 33.55 2.98
N GLU A 194 -28.83 34.63 2.49
CA GLU A 194 -29.87 34.63 1.46
C GLU A 194 -29.38 34.18 0.08
N ASN A 195 -28.07 34.28 -0.21
CA ASN A 195 -27.47 33.81 -1.44
C ASN A 195 -27.05 32.33 -1.38
N VAL A 196 -27.11 31.69 -0.21
CA VAL A 196 -26.80 30.27 -0.11
C VAL A 196 -27.97 29.44 -0.63
N LEU A 197 -27.71 28.58 -1.62
CA LEU A 197 -28.68 27.58 -2.08
C LEU A 197 -28.70 26.39 -1.12
N TYR A 198 -27.54 25.80 -0.83
CA TYR A 198 -27.38 24.78 0.20
C TYR A 198 -25.93 24.69 0.73
N LYS A 199 -25.77 24.00 1.86
CA LYS A 199 -24.47 23.71 2.51
C LYS A 199 -24.38 22.21 2.75
N SER A 200 -23.19 21.64 2.57
CA SER A 200 -22.94 20.22 2.80
C SER A 200 -21.48 19.97 3.19
N ARG A 201 -21.14 18.70 3.41
CA ARG A 201 -19.78 18.24 3.72
C ARG A 201 -19.40 17.08 2.80
N LEU A 202 -18.10 16.90 2.61
CA LEU A 202 -17.59 15.69 1.99
C LEU A 202 -17.69 14.52 2.98
N GLU A 203 -18.03 13.35 2.46
CA GLU A 203 -18.23 12.13 3.25
C GLU A 203 -17.14 11.11 2.89
N PRO A 204 -16.65 10.30 3.84
CA PRO A 204 -15.69 9.25 3.54
C PRO A 204 -16.19 8.36 2.40
N GLY A 205 -15.29 8.08 1.45
CA GLY A 205 -15.58 7.28 0.26
C GLY A 205 -16.41 7.97 -0.82
N ARG A 206 -16.85 9.22 -0.64
CA ARG A 206 -17.52 10.00 -1.69
C ARG A 206 -16.58 11.03 -2.29
N MET A 207 -16.67 11.20 -3.60
CA MET A 207 -15.95 12.24 -4.33
C MET A 207 -16.93 13.34 -4.71
N PHE A 208 -16.51 14.58 -4.50
CA PHE A 208 -17.19 15.75 -5.02
C PHE A 208 -16.52 16.14 -6.34
N LEU A 209 -17.31 16.42 -7.38
CA LEU A 209 -16.79 16.73 -8.70
C LEU A 209 -17.63 17.82 -9.37
N VAL A 210 -16.98 18.82 -9.95
CA VAL A 210 -17.60 19.91 -10.71
C VAL A 210 -16.92 19.98 -12.06
N ASP A 211 -17.72 19.90 -13.13
CA ASP A 211 -17.25 20.09 -14.49
C ASP A 211 -17.60 21.52 -14.93
N THR A 212 -16.58 22.35 -15.16
CA THR A 212 -16.77 23.75 -15.56
C THR A 212 -17.19 23.89 -17.02
N LYS A 213 -16.92 22.88 -17.86
CA LYS A 213 -17.34 22.86 -19.27
C LYS A 213 -18.81 22.48 -19.39
N GLU A 214 -19.28 21.54 -18.57
CA GLU A 214 -20.72 21.22 -18.47
C GLU A 214 -21.50 22.21 -17.59
N GLY A 215 -20.81 22.97 -16.74
CA GLY A 215 -21.42 23.97 -15.86
C GLY A 215 -22.24 23.35 -14.75
N ARG A 216 -21.87 22.16 -14.25
CA ARG A 216 -22.64 21.45 -13.21
C ARG A 216 -21.76 20.65 -12.25
N ILE A 217 -22.36 20.36 -11.09
CA ILE A 217 -21.83 19.38 -10.14
C ILE A 217 -22.19 17.98 -10.65
N ILE A 218 -21.20 17.12 -10.85
CA ILE A 218 -21.38 15.74 -11.28
C ILE A 218 -21.66 14.89 -10.03
N ALA A 219 -22.71 14.07 -10.08
CA ALA A 219 -23.07 13.22 -8.96
C ALA A 219 -22.05 12.09 -8.76
N ASP A 220 -21.73 11.76 -7.51
CA ASP A 220 -20.75 10.71 -7.17
C ASP A 220 -21.06 9.36 -7.84
N GLU A 221 -22.32 8.92 -7.77
CA GLU A 221 -22.75 7.68 -8.40
C GLU A 221 -22.69 7.72 -9.93
N GLU A 222 -22.91 8.90 -10.54
CA GLU A 222 -22.93 9.05 -12.00
C GLU A 222 -21.56 8.74 -12.60
N PHE A 223 -20.52 9.40 -12.10
CA PHE A 223 -19.17 9.21 -12.65
C PHE A 223 -18.57 7.87 -12.19
N LYS A 224 -18.84 7.40 -10.96
CA LYS A 224 -18.36 6.08 -10.52
C LYS A 224 -19.00 4.97 -11.34
N GLN A 225 -20.29 5.05 -11.63
CA GLN A 225 -20.95 4.06 -12.47
C GLN A 225 -20.37 4.04 -13.88
N SER A 226 -19.96 5.19 -14.43
CA SER A 226 -19.29 5.22 -15.73
C SER A 226 -17.96 4.47 -15.70
N LEU A 227 -17.13 4.67 -14.66
CA LEU A 227 -15.86 3.96 -14.45
C LEU A 227 -16.05 2.45 -14.21
N VAL A 228 -17.00 2.09 -13.34
CA VAL A 228 -17.37 0.70 -13.03
C VAL A 228 -17.83 -0.05 -14.28
N ASN A 229 -18.50 0.64 -15.20
CA ASN A 229 -19.01 0.05 -16.45
C ASN A 229 -18.01 0.11 -17.61
N GLN A 230 -16.80 0.64 -17.44
CA GLN A 230 -15.80 0.69 -18.53
C GLN A 230 -15.39 -0.71 -18.98
N HIS A 231 -15.28 -1.64 -18.03
CA HIS A 231 -14.84 -3.00 -18.25
C HIS A 231 -15.68 -4.00 -17.45
N PRO A 232 -15.78 -5.27 -17.89
CA PRO A 232 -16.49 -6.30 -17.15
C PRO A 232 -15.62 -6.84 -16.00
N TYR A 233 -15.29 -6.00 -15.02
CA TYR A 233 -14.34 -6.33 -13.94
C TYR A 233 -14.72 -7.60 -13.17
N ARG A 234 -16.03 -7.84 -12.95
CA ARG A 234 -16.49 -9.07 -12.28
C ARG A 234 -16.13 -10.31 -13.10
N GLU A 235 -16.35 -10.28 -14.41
CA GLU A 235 -16.01 -11.40 -15.29
C GLU A 235 -14.50 -11.65 -15.32
N TRP A 236 -13.69 -10.59 -15.29
CA TRP A 236 -12.23 -10.71 -15.21
C TRP A 236 -11.79 -11.35 -13.90
N LEU A 237 -12.31 -10.87 -12.77
CA LEU A 237 -12.01 -11.44 -11.46
C LEU A 237 -12.42 -12.91 -11.37
N ASP A 238 -13.63 -13.26 -11.80
CA ASP A 238 -14.13 -14.64 -11.76
C ASP A 238 -13.31 -15.59 -12.67
N THR A 239 -12.65 -15.06 -13.69
CA THR A 239 -11.83 -15.83 -14.64
C THR A 239 -10.37 -15.96 -14.20
N TYR A 240 -9.77 -14.89 -13.67
CA TYR A 240 -8.33 -14.79 -13.47
C TYR A 240 -7.91 -14.73 -11.99
N LEU A 241 -8.73 -14.19 -11.10
CA LEU A 241 -8.38 -14.12 -9.68
C LEU A 241 -8.68 -15.46 -9.02
N VAL A 242 -7.66 -16.10 -8.46
CA VAL A 242 -7.78 -17.43 -7.86
C VAL A 242 -7.83 -17.32 -6.34
N ASP A 243 -8.89 -17.81 -5.70
CA ASP A 243 -8.89 -17.93 -4.24
C ASP A 243 -7.98 -19.09 -3.82
N LEU A 244 -7.12 -18.88 -2.82
CA LEU A 244 -6.25 -19.93 -2.27
C LEU A 244 -7.02 -21.21 -1.89
N ASN A 245 -8.27 -21.08 -1.44
CA ASN A 245 -9.07 -22.24 -1.03
C ASN A 245 -9.51 -23.10 -2.21
N ASP A 246 -9.63 -22.51 -3.41
CA ASP A 246 -10.03 -23.19 -4.64
C ASP A 246 -8.86 -23.93 -5.31
N LEU A 247 -7.63 -23.66 -4.88
CA LEU A 247 -6.47 -24.42 -5.34
C LEU A 247 -6.55 -25.90 -4.89
N PRO A 248 -6.07 -26.83 -5.73
CA PRO A 248 -5.97 -28.24 -5.37
C PRO A 248 -5.19 -28.43 -4.07
N ASP A 249 -5.60 -29.41 -3.27
CA ASP A 249 -4.88 -29.75 -2.06
C ASP A 249 -3.47 -30.26 -2.40
N GLY A 250 -2.48 -29.79 -1.64
CA GLY A 250 -1.11 -30.24 -1.74
C GLY A 250 -0.90 -31.60 -1.07
N GLN A 251 0.35 -32.08 -1.08
CA GLN A 251 0.74 -33.21 -0.26
C GLN A 251 0.50 -32.89 1.22
N ALA A 252 -0.04 -33.85 1.97
CA ALA A 252 -0.25 -33.69 3.39
C ALA A 252 1.06 -33.26 4.07
N PRO A 253 1.03 -32.19 4.90
CA PRO A 253 2.21 -31.75 5.62
C PRO A 253 2.83 -32.90 6.41
N ALA A 254 4.16 -32.95 6.45
CA ALA A 254 4.85 -33.94 7.27
C ALA A 254 4.49 -33.74 8.74
N GLU A 255 4.16 -34.85 9.42
CA GLU A 255 3.88 -34.85 10.85
C GLU A 255 5.06 -34.24 11.62
N PRO A 256 4.80 -33.40 12.64
CA PRO A 256 5.86 -32.84 13.46
C PRO A 256 6.65 -33.94 14.17
N ASP A 257 7.97 -33.97 13.97
CA ASP A 257 8.83 -34.83 14.77
C ASP A 257 8.92 -34.31 16.22
N HIS A 258 8.15 -34.93 17.11
CA HIS A 258 8.09 -34.57 18.52
C HIS A 258 9.39 -34.86 19.29
N ASP A 259 10.26 -35.74 18.79
CA ASP A 259 11.52 -36.09 19.47
C ASP A 259 12.55 -34.96 19.33
N THR A 260 12.53 -34.24 18.21
CA THR A 260 13.49 -33.17 17.89
C THR A 260 12.96 -31.75 18.15
N VAL A 261 11.72 -31.60 18.62
CA VAL A 261 11.06 -30.28 18.79
C VAL A 261 11.86 -29.35 19.71
N MET A 262 12.38 -29.87 20.83
CA MET A 262 13.13 -29.07 21.80
C MET A 262 14.45 -28.54 21.20
N GLN A 263 15.13 -29.37 20.39
CA GLN A 263 16.37 -28.97 19.72
C GLN A 263 16.12 -27.87 18.69
N ARG A 264 15.06 -28.02 17.89
CA ARG A 264 14.66 -27.00 16.90
C ARG A 264 14.24 -25.70 17.58
N GLN A 265 13.47 -25.77 18.65
CA GLN A 265 13.12 -24.62 19.48
C GLN A 265 14.35 -23.88 20.00
N GLN A 266 15.36 -24.61 20.51
CA GLN A 266 16.61 -24.01 20.96
C GLN A 266 17.38 -23.34 19.80
N ALA A 267 17.45 -23.99 18.64
CA ALA A 267 18.12 -23.44 17.46
C ALA A 267 17.48 -22.12 16.99
N PHE A 268 16.16 -22.01 17.05
CA PHE A 268 15.41 -20.79 16.71
C PHE A 268 15.21 -19.81 17.88
N GLY A 269 15.88 -20.03 19.02
CA GLY A 269 15.87 -19.09 20.15
C GLY A 269 14.58 -19.07 20.99
N TYR A 270 13.74 -20.10 20.92
CA TYR A 270 12.61 -20.22 21.85
C TYR A 270 13.10 -20.47 23.27
N THR A 271 12.51 -19.76 24.22
CA THR A 271 12.73 -19.96 25.64
C THR A 271 11.49 -20.56 26.30
N PHE A 272 11.65 -21.09 27.51
CA PHE A 272 10.51 -21.51 28.31
C PHE A 272 9.51 -20.36 28.53
N GLU A 273 10.00 -19.13 28.71
CA GLU A 273 9.18 -17.95 28.91
C GLU A 273 8.39 -17.60 27.65
N THR A 274 9.05 -17.59 26.49
CA THR A 274 8.39 -17.41 25.18
C THR A 274 7.24 -18.42 24.99
N LEU A 275 7.49 -19.71 25.26
CA LEU A 275 6.47 -20.74 25.09
C LEU A 275 5.32 -20.60 26.09
N ARG A 276 5.64 -20.33 27.36
CA ARG A 276 4.66 -20.28 28.44
C ARG A 276 3.83 -19.00 28.44
N PHE A 277 4.45 -17.86 28.19
CA PHE A 277 3.82 -16.55 28.35
C PHE A 277 3.33 -15.94 27.05
N LEU A 278 3.87 -16.33 25.89
CA LEU A 278 3.44 -15.80 24.59
C LEU A 278 2.66 -16.84 23.79
N VAL A 279 3.29 -17.98 23.47
CA VAL A 279 2.69 -18.97 22.54
C VAL A 279 1.49 -19.67 23.17
N ALA A 280 1.59 -20.16 24.41
CA ALA A 280 0.50 -20.90 25.04
C ALA A 280 -0.79 -20.07 25.23
N PRO A 281 -0.75 -18.80 25.67
CA PRO A 281 -1.94 -17.96 25.74
C PRO A 281 -2.58 -17.68 24.38
N MET A 282 -1.77 -17.41 23.34
CA MET A 282 -2.29 -17.23 21.97
C MET A 282 -3.02 -18.48 21.47
N ALA A 283 -2.42 -19.66 21.68
CA ALA A 283 -3.01 -20.92 21.26
C ALA A 283 -4.30 -21.28 22.04
N GLN A 284 -4.38 -20.93 23.33
CA GLN A 284 -5.54 -21.28 24.17
C GLN A 284 -6.69 -20.30 24.02
N ASN A 285 -6.40 -19.00 23.90
CA ASN A 285 -7.40 -17.94 24.02
C ASN A 285 -7.68 -17.21 22.70
N GLY A 286 -6.84 -17.40 21.67
CA GLY A 286 -6.96 -16.69 20.39
C GLY A 286 -6.70 -15.19 20.49
N ILE A 287 -6.00 -14.74 21.54
CA ILE A 287 -5.59 -13.35 21.76
C ILE A 287 -4.11 -13.31 22.13
N GLU A 288 -3.45 -12.20 21.77
CA GLU A 288 -2.06 -11.95 22.17
C GLU A 288 -1.90 -11.93 23.69
N ALA A 289 -0.67 -12.18 24.14
CA ALA A 289 -0.35 -12.17 25.56
C ALA A 289 -0.37 -10.74 26.12
N LEU A 290 -1.13 -10.54 27.21
CA LEU A 290 -1.16 -9.26 27.92
C LEU A 290 -0.15 -9.25 29.07
N GLY A 291 0.67 -8.20 29.09
CA GLY A 291 1.64 -7.90 30.16
C GLY A 291 1.41 -6.55 30.81
N ALA A 292 2.19 -6.24 31.85
CA ALA A 292 2.22 -4.95 32.51
C ALA A 292 3.65 -4.62 32.93
N MET A 293 3.89 -3.36 33.33
CA MET A 293 5.22 -2.75 33.55
C MET A 293 5.97 -2.42 32.25
N GLY A 294 7.05 -1.65 32.37
CA GLY A 294 7.93 -1.34 31.24
C GLY A 294 8.95 -2.45 31.00
N ASP A 295 9.50 -2.49 29.78
CA ASP A 295 10.63 -3.35 29.42
C ASP A 295 11.92 -2.80 30.05
N ASP A 296 12.43 -3.52 31.06
CA ASP A 296 13.69 -3.21 31.76
C ASP A 296 14.88 -4.03 31.24
N THR A 297 14.69 -4.78 30.15
CA THR A 297 15.76 -5.55 29.53
C THR A 297 16.71 -4.63 28.73
N PRO A 298 18.01 -4.97 28.62
CA PRO A 298 18.92 -4.23 27.77
C PRO A 298 18.42 -4.21 26.32
N VAL A 299 18.56 -3.06 25.64
CA VAL A 299 18.34 -3.01 24.19
C VAL A 299 19.19 -4.08 23.49
N ALA A 300 18.67 -4.69 22.43
CA ALA A 300 19.22 -5.93 21.85
C ALA A 300 20.74 -5.93 21.65
N VAL A 301 21.30 -4.83 21.14
CA VAL A 301 22.75 -4.68 20.88
C VAL A 301 23.63 -4.68 22.14
N LEU A 302 23.06 -4.39 23.32
CA LEU A 302 23.74 -4.38 24.62
C LEU A 302 23.46 -5.64 25.43
N SER A 303 22.69 -6.59 24.89
CA SER A 303 22.33 -7.82 25.60
C SER A 303 23.51 -8.79 25.64
N ASP A 304 23.75 -9.40 26.80
CA ASP A 304 24.70 -10.51 26.97
C ASP A 304 24.12 -11.86 26.48
N LYS A 305 22.90 -11.85 25.94
CA LYS A 305 22.19 -13.04 25.40
C LYS A 305 22.03 -12.92 23.90
N SER A 306 22.02 -14.05 23.21
CA SER A 306 21.67 -14.09 21.78
C SER A 306 20.30 -13.44 21.55
N GLN A 307 20.24 -12.50 20.62
CA GLN A 307 19.01 -11.78 20.26
C GLN A 307 18.61 -12.13 18.84
N LEU A 308 17.31 -12.24 18.63
CA LEU A 308 16.74 -12.39 17.30
C LEU A 308 16.85 -11.07 16.54
N LEU A 309 16.90 -11.16 15.21
CA LEU A 309 17.01 -9.97 14.36
C LEU A 309 15.81 -9.02 14.57
N TYR A 310 14.61 -9.56 14.82
CA TYR A 310 13.40 -8.78 15.11
C TYR A 310 13.57 -7.78 16.27
N ASN A 311 14.38 -8.09 17.29
CA ASN A 311 14.58 -7.23 18.46
C ASN A 311 15.38 -5.95 18.16
N TYR A 312 16.02 -5.89 16.99
CA TYR A 312 16.72 -4.70 16.51
C TYR A 312 15.78 -3.75 15.74
N PHE A 313 14.59 -4.22 15.36
CA PHE A 313 13.57 -3.43 14.68
C PHE A 313 12.55 -2.94 15.71
N ARG A 314 12.20 -1.66 15.64
CA ARG A 314 11.18 -1.06 16.49
C ARG A 314 10.02 -0.63 15.62
N GLN A 315 8.81 -1.03 16.03
CA GLN A 315 7.59 -0.61 15.36
C GLN A 315 7.48 0.92 15.44
N LEU A 316 7.31 1.55 14.28
CA LEU A 316 6.98 2.97 14.24
C LEU A 316 5.51 3.13 14.57
N PHE A 317 5.17 4.22 15.26
CA PHE A 317 3.80 4.58 15.55
C PHE A 317 3.58 6.06 15.32
N ALA A 318 2.36 6.39 14.95
CA ALA A 318 1.97 7.76 14.67
C ALA A 318 1.82 8.56 15.98
N GLN A 319 2.34 9.79 15.98
CA GLN A 319 2.18 10.74 17.07
C GLN A 319 1.93 12.12 16.52
N VAL A 320 0.81 12.75 16.89
CA VAL A 320 0.42 14.12 16.52
C VAL A 320 0.12 14.33 15.03
N THR A 321 1.04 13.97 14.13
CA THR A 321 0.97 14.20 12.68
C THR A 321 -0.22 13.50 12.03
N ASN A 322 -0.45 12.25 12.41
CA ASN A 322 -1.62 11.47 12.03
C ASN A 322 -2.13 10.64 13.24
N PRO A 323 -3.43 10.35 13.32
CA PRO A 323 -4.00 9.52 14.38
C PRO A 323 -3.78 8.02 14.10
N PRO A 324 -3.64 7.17 15.14
CA PRO A 324 -3.78 5.73 15.00
C PRO A 324 -5.25 5.35 14.77
N LEU A 325 -5.46 4.16 14.19
CA LEU A 325 -6.78 3.56 13.99
C LEU A 325 -7.14 2.62 15.16
N ASP A 326 -8.43 2.55 15.52
CA ASP A 326 -8.94 1.47 16.36
C ASP A 326 -9.27 0.23 15.51
N ALA A 327 -8.34 -0.72 15.41
CA ALA A 327 -8.47 -1.91 14.56
C ALA A 327 -9.68 -2.81 14.92
N ILE A 328 -10.27 -2.67 16.12
CA ILE A 328 -11.43 -3.46 16.55
C ILE A 328 -12.73 -2.72 16.20
N ARG A 329 -12.82 -1.43 16.52
CA ARG A 329 -14.05 -0.65 16.29
C ARG A 329 -14.20 -0.18 14.86
N GLU A 330 -13.09 -0.03 14.15
CA GLU A 330 -13.00 0.45 12.77
C GLU A 330 -12.57 -0.69 11.82
N GLU A 331 -12.86 -1.95 12.18
CA GLU A 331 -12.53 -3.13 11.36
C GLU A 331 -13.04 -3.01 9.90
N LEU A 332 -14.19 -2.34 9.70
CA LEU A 332 -14.80 -2.16 8.38
C LEU A 332 -13.93 -1.40 7.36
N VAL A 333 -13.00 -0.56 7.84
CA VAL A 333 -12.08 0.21 6.97
C VAL A 333 -10.68 -0.43 6.86
N THR A 334 -10.49 -1.57 7.53
CA THR A 334 -9.27 -2.38 7.47
C THR A 334 -9.45 -3.59 6.56
N ALA A 335 -8.34 -4.06 6.00
CA ALA A 335 -8.24 -5.21 5.11
C ALA A 335 -6.89 -5.88 5.35
N THR A 336 -6.87 -7.21 5.30
CA THR A 336 -5.65 -8.04 5.50
C THR A 336 -5.35 -8.92 4.30
N GLU A 337 -6.16 -8.80 3.26
CA GLU A 337 -6.02 -9.57 2.03
C GLU A 337 -4.70 -9.23 1.35
N VAL A 338 -4.05 -10.27 0.84
CA VAL A 338 -2.82 -10.17 0.07
C VAL A 338 -2.99 -10.94 -1.24
N TYR A 339 -2.30 -10.48 -2.27
CA TYR A 339 -2.33 -11.08 -3.59
C TYR A 339 -0.94 -11.61 -3.94
N LEU A 340 -0.86 -12.87 -4.37
CA LEU A 340 0.38 -13.51 -4.79
C LEU A 340 0.42 -13.69 -6.30
N GLY A 341 1.52 -13.31 -6.93
CA GLY A 341 1.76 -13.56 -8.34
C GLY A 341 2.57 -12.45 -8.97
N THR A 342 2.40 -12.33 -10.28
CA THR A 342 3.03 -11.29 -11.10
C THR A 342 2.08 -10.12 -11.24
N GLU A 343 2.52 -8.91 -10.88
CA GLU A 343 1.84 -7.67 -11.22
C GLU A 343 2.09 -7.32 -12.70
N GLN A 344 1.04 -6.93 -13.40
CA GLN A 344 1.10 -6.52 -14.81
C GLN A 344 1.37 -5.02 -14.95
N ASN A 345 1.31 -4.53 -16.18
CA ASN A 345 1.46 -3.12 -16.49
C ASN A 345 0.36 -2.27 -15.82
N LEU A 346 0.74 -1.43 -14.87
CA LEU A 346 -0.17 -0.54 -14.13
C LEU A 346 -1.00 0.39 -15.03
N LEU A 347 -0.54 0.68 -16.24
CA LEU A 347 -1.18 1.65 -17.15
C LEU A 347 -2.23 1.04 -18.07
N ALA A 348 -2.35 -0.28 -18.11
CA ALA A 348 -3.27 -0.98 -19.00
C ALA A 348 -4.34 -1.73 -18.19
N ASP A 349 -5.60 -1.47 -18.50
CA ASP A 349 -6.73 -2.19 -17.91
C ASP A 349 -6.96 -3.49 -18.71
N GLU A 350 -6.19 -4.53 -18.38
CA GLU A 350 -6.25 -5.85 -18.99
C GLU A 350 -6.85 -6.90 -18.04
N PRO A 351 -7.59 -7.91 -18.54
CA PRO A 351 -8.13 -8.99 -17.71
C PRO A 351 -7.05 -9.69 -16.87
N GLU A 352 -5.89 -9.94 -17.46
CA GLU A 352 -4.75 -10.64 -16.88
C GLU A 352 -4.10 -9.87 -15.72
N ALA A 353 -4.38 -8.57 -15.55
CA ALA A 353 -3.85 -7.76 -14.45
C ALA A 353 -4.33 -8.22 -13.07
N CYS A 354 -5.43 -8.97 -13.00
CA CYS A 354 -5.92 -9.58 -11.76
C CYS A 354 -5.58 -11.07 -11.63
N HIS A 355 -4.73 -11.62 -12.51
CA HIS A 355 -4.29 -13.01 -12.47
C HIS A 355 -3.30 -13.25 -11.32
N GLN A 356 -3.85 -13.34 -10.11
CA GLN A 356 -3.12 -13.51 -8.85
C GLN A 356 -3.87 -14.50 -7.95
N ILE A 357 -3.19 -15.00 -6.93
CA ILE A 357 -3.80 -15.83 -5.88
C ILE A 357 -4.17 -14.90 -4.72
N LYS A 358 -5.46 -14.80 -4.43
CA LYS A 358 -5.98 -14.05 -3.28
C LYS A 358 -5.85 -14.89 -2.01
N ILE A 359 -5.30 -14.27 -0.97
CA ILE A 359 -5.19 -14.85 0.36
C ILE A 359 -5.80 -13.89 1.36
N LYS A 360 -6.67 -14.40 2.22
CA LYS A 360 -7.40 -13.59 3.20
C LYS A 360 -6.50 -13.00 4.31
N LEU A 361 -5.49 -13.76 4.74
CA LEU A 361 -4.61 -13.42 5.84
C LEU A 361 -3.15 -13.67 5.42
N PRO A 362 -2.19 -12.83 5.82
CA PRO A 362 -0.75 -13.07 5.57
C PRO A 362 -0.18 -14.16 6.50
N LEU A 363 -1.00 -15.12 6.91
CA LEU A 363 -0.64 -16.28 7.72
C LEU A 363 -1.25 -17.52 7.06
N LEU A 364 -0.38 -18.47 6.74
CA LEU A 364 -0.77 -19.71 6.05
C LEU A 364 -0.66 -20.89 7.02
N THR A 365 -1.68 -21.74 7.03
CA THR A 365 -1.54 -23.05 7.66
C THR A 365 -0.60 -23.93 6.84
N ASN A 366 -0.12 -25.04 7.43
CA ASN A 366 0.73 -25.98 6.71
C ASN A 366 0.02 -26.57 5.48
N GLU A 367 -1.29 -26.83 5.58
CA GLU A 367 -2.11 -27.34 4.49
C GLU A 367 -2.23 -26.32 3.36
N GLN A 368 -2.46 -25.05 3.71
CA GLN A 368 -2.50 -23.94 2.75
C GLN A 368 -1.14 -23.74 2.04
N LEU A 369 -0.04 -23.78 2.79
CA LEU A 369 1.31 -23.71 2.22
C LEU A 369 1.58 -24.90 1.28
N ALA A 370 1.08 -26.09 1.62
CA ALA A 370 1.24 -27.28 0.77
C ALA A 370 0.54 -27.13 -0.59
N LYS A 371 -0.60 -26.44 -0.67
CA LYS A 371 -1.26 -26.09 -1.95
C LYS A 371 -0.34 -25.28 -2.86
N LEU A 372 0.42 -24.36 -2.28
CA LEU A 372 1.31 -23.46 -3.01
C LEU A 372 2.63 -24.16 -3.40
N ARG A 373 3.18 -25.02 -2.54
CA ARG A 373 4.51 -25.65 -2.75
C ARG A 373 4.61 -26.46 -4.04
N ASN A 374 3.55 -27.14 -4.43
CA ASN A 374 3.47 -27.93 -5.67
C ASN A 374 2.40 -27.38 -6.62
N ILE A 375 2.24 -26.06 -6.65
CA ILE A 375 1.23 -25.44 -7.50
C ILE A 375 1.50 -25.75 -8.97
N GLU A 376 0.59 -26.51 -9.58
CA GLU A 376 0.52 -26.76 -11.02
C GLU A 376 -0.74 -26.08 -11.55
N TRP A 377 -0.78 -24.75 -11.44
CA TRP A 377 -1.87 -23.92 -11.94
C TRP A 377 -1.36 -23.04 -13.08
N PRO A 378 -2.11 -22.86 -14.19
CA PRO A 378 -1.68 -22.01 -15.29
C PRO A 378 -1.27 -20.62 -14.81
N GLY A 379 -0.05 -20.18 -15.17
CA GLY A 379 0.47 -18.86 -14.76
C GLY A 379 1.12 -18.81 -13.38
N PHE A 380 1.02 -19.86 -12.55
CA PHE A 380 1.68 -19.91 -11.24
C PHE A 380 2.67 -21.07 -11.16
N LYS A 381 3.91 -20.76 -10.76
CA LYS A 381 4.96 -21.74 -10.50
C LYS A 381 5.70 -21.38 -9.22
N ALA A 382 5.70 -22.31 -8.27
CA ALA A 382 6.38 -22.14 -7.00
C ALA A 382 7.74 -22.84 -6.98
N MET A 383 8.72 -22.19 -6.35
CA MET A 383 10.01 -22.79 -5.99
C MET A 383 10.28 -22.60 -4.51
N GLU A 384 10.63 -23.69 -3.84
CA GLU A 384 11.19 -23.63 -2.49
C GLU A 384 12.67 -23.25 -2.57
N LEU A 385 13.05 -22.21 -1.83
CA LEU A 385 14.41 -21.72 -1.72
C LEU A 385 14.90 -21.95 -0.28
N PRO A 386 15.84 -22.89 -0.06
CA PRO A 386 16.39 -23.13 1.26
C PRO A 386 17.13 -21.89 1.77
N MET A 387 16.79 -21.42 2.96
CA MET A 387 17.49 -20.34 3.66
C MET A 387 18.42 -20.93 4.73
N LEU A 388 19.37 -21.75 4.29
CA LEU A 388 20.34 -22.46 5.15
C LEU A 388 21.78 -22.12 4.76
N PHE A 389 22.70 -22.13 5.74
CA PHE A 389 24.13 -21.96 5.50
C PHE A 389 24.98 -22.91 6.35
N LYS A 390 26.20 -23.21 5.89
CA LYS A 390 27.09 -24.15 6.59
C LYS A 390 27.71 -23.50 7.83
N ILE A 391 27.52 -24.14 8.99
CA ILE A 391 28.01 -23.64 10.28
C ILE A 391 29.54 -23.46 10.27
N LYS A 392 30.27 -24.39 9.65
CA LYS A 392 31.74 -24.37 9.57
C LYS A 392 32.30 -23.17 8.80
N GLU A 393 31.50 -22.52 7.94
CA GLU A 393 31.91 -21.38 7.13
C GLU A 393 31.66 -20.03 7.85
N GLY A 394 30.97 -20.05 8.99
CA GLY A 394 30.71 -18.86 9.81
C GLY A 394 30.04 -17.72 9.04
N ALA A 395 30.43 -16.48 9.33
CA ALA A 395 29.86 -15.28 8.71
C ALA A 395 30.01 -15.24 7.18
N ALA A 396 31.16 -15.70 6.65
CA ALA A 396 31.38 -15.78 5.21
C ALA A 396 30.44 -16.79 4.54
N GLY A 397 30.09 -17.88 5.25
CA GLY A 397 29.09 -18.84 4.80
C GLY A 397 27.69 -18.24 4.69
N LEU A 398 27.30 -17.41 5.67
CA LEU A 398 26.02 -16.69 5.66
C LEU A 398 25.93 -15.71 4.50
N GLU A 399 26.96 -14.89 4.28
CA GLU A 399 27.03 -13.93 3.17
C GLU A 399 26.91 -14.65 1.82
N LYS A 400 27.70 -15.69 1.61
CA LYS A 400 27.65 -16.52 0.40
C LYS A 400 26.29 -17.19 0.20
N ALA A 401 25.64 -17.63 1.28
CA ALA A 401 24.32 -18.24 1.19
C ALA A 401 23.24 -17.23 0.76
N LEU A 402 23.32 -15.98 1.21
CA LEU A 402 22.46 -14.89 0.73
C LEU A 402 22.70 -14.57 -0.75
N GLU A 403 23.95 -14.46 -1.18
CA GLU A 403 24.28 -14.25 -2.60
C GLU A 403 23.74 -15.37 -3.49
N ASN A 404 23.92 -16.63 -3.06
CA ASN A 404 23.37 -17.78 -3.76
C ASN A 404 21.84 -17.74 -3.80
N LEU A 405 21.18 -17.42 -2.67
CA LEU A 405 19.73 -17.28 -2.61
C LEU A 405 19.23 -16.26 -3.66
N PHE A 406 19.89 -15.11 -3.76
CA PHE A 406 19.54 -14.07 -4.72
C PHE A 406 19.75 -14.52 -6.17
N ALA A 407 20.89 -15.15 -6.45
CA ALA A 407 21.21 -15.66 -7.78
C ALA A 407 20.25 -16.79 -8.21
N THR A 408 19.94 -17.72 -7.31
CA THR A 408 18.98 -18.82 -7.57
C THR A 408 17.58 -18.27 -7.81
N ALA A 409 17.10 -17.32 -7.00
CA ALA A 409 15.80 -16.69 -7.24
C ALA A 409 15.75 -16.01 -8.62
N LYS A 410 16.77 -15.21 -8.98
CA LYS A 410 16.84 -14.55 -10.29
C LYS A 410 16.83 -15.55 -11.45
N GLN A 411 17.59 -16.64 -11.35
CA GLN A 411 17.61 -17.67 -12.38
C GLN A 411 16.25 -18.38 -12.48
N ALA A 412 15.65 -18.74 -11.34
CA ALA A 412 14.33 -19.37 -11.32
C ALA A 412 13.24 -18.47 -11.93
N MET A 413 13.32 -17.15 -11.74
CA MET A 413 12.42 -16.22 -12.42
C MET A 413 12.57 -16.27 -13.94
N ALA A 414 13.81 -16.37 -14.44
CA ALA A 414 14.05 -16.57 -15.88
C ALA A 414 13.48 -17.90 -16.41
N ASP A 415 13.39 -18.92 -15.55
CA ASP A 415 12.76 -20.22 -15.85
C ASP A 415 11.21 -20.20 -15.66
N GLY A 416 10.65 -19.03 -15.33
CA GLY A 416 9.21 -18.78 -15.21
C GLY A 416 8.61 -19.03 -13.83
N TYR A 417 9.42 -19.16 -12.77
CA TYR A 417 8.92 -19.22 -11.39
C TYR A 417 8.56 -17.83 -10.86
N ASN A 418 7.37 -17.70 -10.27
CA ASN A 418 6.86 -16.42 -9.77
C ASN A 418 6.36 -16.48 -8.31
N ILE A 419 6.45 -17.63 -7.66
CA ILE A 419 6.18 -17.79 -6.22
C ILE A 419 7.42 -18.41 -5.58
N PHE A 420 7.99 -17.75 -4.58
CA PHE A 420 9.18 -18.23 -3.87
C PHE A 420 8.85 -18.48 -2.41
N ILE A 421 9.07 -19.73 -1.97
CA ILE A 421 8.91 -20.14 -0.57
C ILE A 421 10.30 -20.19 0.05
N LEU A 422 10.66 -19.16 0.83
CA LEU A 422 11.89 -19.13 1.61
C LEU A 422 11.70 -20.05 2.82
N SER A 423 12.46 -21.14 2.90
CA SER A 423 12.26 -22.16 3.93
C SER A 423 13.52 -22.45 4.73
N ASP A 424 13.41 -22.37 6.06
CA ASP A 424 14.47 -22.81 6.99
C ASP A 424 14.29 -24.28 7.41
N ARG A 425 13.40 -25.03 6.74
CA ARG A 425 13.37 -26.49 6.90
C ARG A 425 14.69 -27.10 6.45
N GLY A 426 15.16 -28.10 7.20
CA GLY A 426 16.41 -28.80 6.93
C GLY A 426 17.59 -28.35 7.79
N ILE A 427 17.36 -27.57 8.86
CA ILE A 427 18.40 -27.34 9.88
C ILE A 427 18.89 -28.67 10.46
N ASP A 428 20.20 -28.77 10.63
CA ASP A 428 20.86 -29.94 11.20
C ASP A 428 22.19 -29.54 11.88
N SER A 429 23.01 -30.52 12.24
CA SER A 429 24.32 -30.27 12.86
C SER A 429 25.35 -29.60 11.95
N GLU A 430 25.11 -29.52 10.65
CA GLU A 430 25.99 -28.91 9.65
C GLU A 430 25.44 -27.59 9.07
N HIS A 431 24.12 -27.43 9.05
CA HIS A 431 23.40 -26.32 8.43
C HIS A 431 22.59 -25.52 9.46
N ALA A 432 22.89 -24.23 9.57
CA ALA A 432 22.15 -23.27 10.37
C ALA A 432 21.17 -22.46 9.49
N PRO A 433 20.05 -21.97 10.06
CA PRO A 433 19.12 -21.13 9.33
C PRO A 433 19.67 -19.73 9.14
N ILE A 434 19.46 -19.16 7.95
CA ILE A 434 19.58 -17.72 7.72
C ILE A 434 18.39 -17.06 8.44
N PRO A 435 18.59 -16.00 9.25
CA PRO A 435 17.48 -15.30 9.88
C PRO A 435 16.43 -14.88 8.85
N ALA A 436 15.17 -15.20 9.10
CA ALA A 436 14.12 -15.11 8.09
C ALA A 436 13.93 -13.67 7.61
N LEU A 437 13.95 -12.71 8.54
CA LEU A 437 13.90 -11.27 8.21
C LEU A 437 15.06 -10.81 7.31
N LEU A 438 16.25 -11.38 7.49
CA LEU A 438 17.43 -11.06 6.68
C LEU A 438 17.30 -11.65 5.27
N ALA A 439 16.88 -12.91 5.15
CA ALA A 439 16.67 -13.57 3.87
C ALA A 439 15.59 -12.84 3.04
N THR A 440 14.43 -12.59 3.65
CA THR A 440 13.29 -11.94 3.00
C THR A 440 13.60 -10.50 2.62
N GLY A 441 14.12 -9.69 3.55
CA GLY A 441 14.47 -8.29 3.27
C GLY A 441 15.59 -8.17 2.23
N GLY A 442 16.61 -9.03 2.33
CA GLY A 442 17.71 -9.09 1.36
C GLY A 442 17.22 -9.39 -0.06
N LEU A 443 16.42 -10.45 -0.21
CA LEU A 443 15.88 -10.86 -1.51
C LEU A 443 14.90 -9.82 -2.06
N HIS A 444 14.01 -9.29 -1.22
CA HIS A 444 13.06 -8.24 -1.59
C HIS A 444 13.78 -7.03 -2.22
N HIS A 445 14.78 -6.49 -1.53
CA HIS A 445 15.53 -5.33 -2.03
C HIS A 445 16.45 -5.66 -3.20
N PHE A 446 16.98 -6.89 -3.27
CA PHE A 446 17.72 -7.34 -4.45
C PHE A 446 16.81 -7.35 -5.69
N LEU A 447 15.61 -7.91 -5.59
CA LEU A 447 14.66 -7.95 -6.70
C LEU A 447 14.17 -6.55 -7.12
N ILE A 448 14.06 -5.59 -6.20
CA ILE A 448 13.77 -4.19 -6.56
C ILE A 448 14.90 -3.60 -7.41
N ARG A 449 16.16 -3.75 -6.97
CA ARG A 449 17.33 -3.25 -7.71
C ARG A 449 17.47 -3.90 -9.08
N GLU A 450 17.13 -5.17 -9.19
CA GLU A 450 17.12 -5.92 -10.45
C GLU A 450 15.86 -5.70 -11.28
N GLN A 451 14.92 -4.86 -10.84
CA GLN A 451 13.68 -4.55 -11.56
C GLN A 451 12.74 -5.75 -11.77
N LEU A 452 12.84 -6.75 -10.89
CA LEU A 452 12.09 -8.01 -10.96
C LEU A 452 11.02 -8.14 -9.87
N ARG A 453 10.97 -7.24 -8.88
CA ARG A 453 10.16 -7.43 -7.68
C ARG A 453 8.66 -7.61 -7.96
N THR A 454 8.10 -6.91 -8.94
CA THR A 454 6.69 -7.02 -9.34
C THR A 454 6.32 -8.39 -9.92
N GLN A 455 7.31 -9.19 -10.32
CA GLN A 455 7.10 -10.49 -10.97
C GLN A 455 7.20 -11.67 -10.01
N ALA A 456 7.37 -11.43 -8.70
CA ALA A 456 7.62 -12.46 -7.71
C ALA A 456 6.79 -12.27 -6.44
N ALA A 457 6.13 -13.32 -5.97
CA ALA A 457 5.60 -13.42 -4.61
C ALA A 457 6.64 -14.07 -3.68
N LEU A 458 6.80 -13.53 -2.47
CA LEU A 458 7.69 -14.09 -1.45
C LEU A 458 6.85 -14.60 -0.28
N ILE A 459 6.97 -15.88 0.02
CA ILE A 459 6.36 -16.56 1.17
C ILE A 459 7.51 -17.02 2.07
N VAL A 460 7.33 -16.93 3.39
CA VAL A 460 8.34 -17.33 4.37
C VAL A 460 7.81 -18.48 5.20
N GLU A 461 8.47 -19.63 5.10
CA GLU A 461 8.30 -20.76 6.01
C GLU A 461 9.45 -20.74 7.02
N THR A 462 9.16 -20.35 8.26
CA THR A 462 10.19 -20.17 9.27
C THR A 462 9.86 -20.77 10.64
N GLY A 463 10.88 -21.30 11.31
CA GLY A 463 10.81 -21.62 12.72
C GLY A 463 10.91 -20.40 13.64
N GLU A 464 11.35 -19.23 13.17
CA GLU A 464 11.58 -18.05 14.01
C GLU A 464 10.30 -17.28 14.39
N ALA A 465 9.24 -17.37 13.59
CA ALA A 465 8.01 -16.60 13.80
C ALA A 465 7.22 -17.14 15.00
N ARG A 466 6.93 -16.28 15.99
CA ARG A 466 6.34 -16.71 17.27
C ARG A 466 5.46 -15.68 17.99
N GLU A 467 5.45 -14.43 17.56
CA GLU A 467 4.74 -13.32 18.19
C GLU A 467 4.39 -12.26 17.11
N VAL A 468 3.47 -11.35 17.45
CA VAL A 468 2.93 -10.30 16.57
C VAL A 468 3.70 -9.00 16.73
#